data_AF-I3QER1-F1
#
_entry.id   AF-I3QER1-F1
#
_cell.length_a   1.000
_cell.length_b   1.000
_cell.length_c   1.000
_cell.angle_alpha   90.00
_cell.angle_beta   90.00
_cell.angle_gamma   90.00
#
_symmetry.space_group_name_H-M   'P 1'
#
loop_
_entity.id
_entity.type
_entity.pdbx_description
1 polymer ?
#
loop_
_entity_poly.entity_id
_entity_poly.type
_entity_poly.pdbx_seq_one_letter_code
_entity_poly.pdbx_strand_id
1 'polypeptide(L)'
;RRKKDHIDICLHKVVEPYKNGPSIWEKYKIPYTALPEISMGKIDTRCEFMGWTLSFPFIISSMTGGEEHGRIINENLAKACEAEGIPFGLGSMRIVNRYAVAIHTFDVKKFCPSVPMFANIGLVQLNYGFGVKEVNNLIKCVNADGLFIHLNHTQEACQPEGDTNFESLLHK
;
A
#
# COMPACT_ATOMS: atom_id res chain seq x y z
N ARG A 1 -13.47 10.08 -9.98
CA ARG A 1 -14.10 10.87 -8.89
C ARG A 1 -13.64 10.35 -7.53
N ARG A 2 -14.19 9.25 -6.99
CA ARG A 2 -13.78 8.69 -5.67
C ARG A 2 -12.26 8.63 -5.38
N LYS A 3 -11.45 8.09 -6.30
CA LYS A 3 -10.00 7.96 -6.09
C LYS A 3 -9.28 9.31 -6.02
N LYS A 4 -9.69 10.25 -6.86
CA LYS A 4 -9.22 11.64 -6.80
C LYS A 4 -9.64 12.29 -5.48
N ASP A 5 -10.90 12.12 -5.08
CA ASP A 5 -11.41 12.68 -3.83
C ASP A 5 -10.62 12.16 -2.61
N HIS A 6 -10.23 10.88 -2.59
CA HIS A 6 -9.37 10.34 -1.54
C HIS A 6 -8.01 11.02 -1.48
N ILE A 7 -7.35 11.22 -2.63
CA ILE A 7 -6.06 11.93 -2.70
C ILE A 7 -6.24 13.38 -2.23
N ASP A 8 -7.21 14.10 -2.79
CA ASP A 8 -7.45 15.51 -2.49
C ASP A 8 -7.81 15.72 -1.01
N ILE A 9 -8.64 14.85 -0.43
CA ILE A 9 -8.99 14.92 1.00
C ILE A 9 -7.75 14.71 1.88
N CYS A 10 -6.93 13.71 1.58
CA CYS A 10 -5.72 13.44 2.34
C CYS A 10 -4.67 14.56 2.21
N LEU A 11 -4.60 15.26 1.08
CA LEU A 11 -3.65 16.34 0.85
C LEU A 11 -4.11 17.70 1.40
N HIS A 12 -5.42 17.94 1.43
CA HIS A 12 -5.95 19.30 1.64
C HIS A 12 -6.90 19.44 2.83
N LYS A 13 -7.29 18.34 3.48
CA LYS A 13 -8.13 18.38 4.69
C LYS A 13 -7.38 17.86 5.90
N VAL A 14 -7.85 18.26 7.08
CA VAL A 14 -7.33 17.77 8.36
C VAL A 14 -7.97 16.41 8.65
N VAL A 15 -7.34 15.35 8.15
CA VAL A 15 -7.79 13.96 8.32
C VAL A 15 -6.75 13.08 8.99
N GLU A 16 -5.54 13.58 9.20
CA GLU A 16 -4.50 12.82 9.87
C GLU A 16 -4.82 12.63 11.36
N PRO A 17 -4.75 11.39 11.89
CA PRO A 17 -5.19 11.09 13.26
C PRO A 17 -4.51 11.93 14.34
N TYR A 18 -3.22 12.26 14.16
CA TYR A 18 -2.42 13.00 15.14
C TYR A 18 -2.88 14.46 15.33
N LYS A 19 -3.58 15.04 14.35
CA LYS A 19 -4.16 16.37 14.49
C LYS A 19 -5.45 16.36 15.33
N ASN A 20 -5.96 15.16 15.66
CA ASN A 20 -7.25 14.95 16.33
C ASN A 20 -7.14 14.10 17.62
N GLY A 21 -5.95 13.75 18.09
CA GLY A 21 -5.75 13.02 19.35
C GLY A 21 -4.32 12.51 19.57
N PRO A 22 -3.99 12.03 20.78
CA PRO A 22 -2.65 11.55 21.10
C PRO A 22 -2.33 10.27 20.32
N SER A 23 -1.12 10.20 19.78
CA SER A 23 -0.62 9.01 19.11
C SER A 23 -0.30 7.92 20.14
N ILE A 24 -0.58 6.64 19.84
CA ILE A 24 -0.16 5.53 20.71
C ILE A 24 1.36 5.54 20.95
N TRP A 25 2.13 6.07 20.00
CA TRP A 25 3.58 6.19 20.08
C TRP A 25 4.05 7.12 21.22
N GLU A 26 3.23 8.06 21.67
CA GLU A 26 3.56 8.96 22.80
C GLU A 26 3.72 8.21 24.13
N LYS A 27 3.18 6.98 24.22
CA LYS A 27 3.34 6.11 25.39
C LYS A 27 4.73 5.47 25.48
N TYR A 28 5.51 5.53 24.41
CA TYR A 28 6.81 4.90 24.32
C TYR A 28 7.92 5.96 24.35
N LYS A 29 8.93 5.73 25.18
CA LYS A 29 10.16 6.53 25.20
C LYS A 29 11.34 5.60 24.97
N ILE A 30 12.15 5.93 23.97
CA ILE A 30 13.42 5.24 23.75
C ILE A 30 14.44 5.89 24.70
N PRO A 31 15.06 5.15 25.64
CA PRO A 31 16.02 5.72 26.57
C PRO A 31 17.23 6.27 25.82
N TYR A 32 17.63 7.50 26.16
CA TYR A 32 18.82 8.12 25.59
C TYR A 32 20.08 7.50 26.18
N THR A 33 21.02 7.14 25.31
CA THR A 33 22.36 6.66 25.70
C THR A 33 23.39 7.70 25.29
N ALA A 34 23.93 8.45 26.25
CA ALA A 34 24.87 9.54 25.99
C ALA A 34 26.21 9.09 25.43
N LEU A 35 26.63 7.86 25.76
CA LEU A 35 27.86 7.23 25.29
C LEU A 35 27.49 5.88 24.65
N PRO A 36 27.12 5.85 23.35
CA PRO A 36 26.56 4.65 22.73
C PRO A 36 27.62 3.61 22.31
N GLU A 37 28.91 3.90 22.49
CA GLU A 37 30.05 3.02 22.18
C GLU A 37 30.02 2.38 20.76
N ILE A 38 29.34 3.05 19.82
CA ILE A 38 29.20 2.64 18.42
C ILE A 38 29.52 3.81 17.49
N SER A 39 30.07 3.49 16.31
CA SER A 39 30.25 4.46 15.23
C SER A 39 28.98 4.57 14.39
N MET A 40 28.56 5.79 14.07
CA MET A 40 27.41 6.05 13.18
C MET A 40 27.55 5.34 11.83
N GLY A 41 28.75 5.33 11.24
CA GLY A 41 29.00 4.68 9.94
C GLY A 41 28.95 3.14 9.99
N LYS A 42 28.82 2.53 11.17
CA LYS A 42 28.64 1.09 11.37
C LYS A 42 27.18 0.69 11.58
N ILE A 43 26.26 1.64 11.61
CA ILE A 43 24.83 1.34 11.74
C ILE A 43 24.36 0.70 10.43
N ASP A 44 23.91 -0.55 10.54
CA ASP A 44 23.30 -1.27 9.44
C ASP A 44 21.79 -1.26 9.62
N THR A 45 21.08 -0.65 8.69
CA THR A 45 19.62 -0.58 8.70
C THR A 45 18.98 -1.68 7.86
N ARG A 46 19.78 -2.52 7.20
CA ARG A 46 19.24 -3.57 6.34
C ARG A 46 18.45 -4.58 7.15
N CYS A 47 17.41 -5.13 6.54
CA CYS A 47 16.61 -6.19 7.15
C CYS A 47 16.17 -7.22 6.12
N GLU A 48 15.73 -8.38 6.60
CA GLU A 48 15.10 -9.39 5.76
C GLU A 48 13.57 -9.35 5.92
N PHE A 49 12.86 -9.37 4.80
CA PHE A 49 11.40 -9.42 4.77
C PHE A 49 10.93 -10.40 3.69
N MET A 50 10.26 -11.48 4.09
CA MET A 50 9.73 -12.49 3.17
C MET A 50 10.77 -13.05 2.17
N GLY A 51 12.04 -13.16 2.59
CA GLY A 51 13.15 -13.63 1.75
C GLY A 51 13.87 -12.56 0.94
N TRP A 52 13.48 -11.29 1.08
CA TRP A 52 14.09 -10.15 0.41
C TRP A 52 14.97 -9.38 1.37
N THR A 53 16.15 -8.94 0.92
CA THR A 53 17.00 -8.01 1.67
C THR A 53 16.62 -6.58 1.31
N LEU A 54 16.18 -5.81 2.30
CA LEU A 54 15.81 -4.41 2.18
C LEU A 54 16.92 -3.52 2.74
N SER A 55 17.04 -2.30 2.23
CA SER A 55 17.98 -1.30 2.76
C SER A 55 17.58 -0.77 4.16
N PHE A 56 16.27 -0.76 4.44
CA PHE A 56 15.67 -0.15 5.60
C PHE A 56 14.35 -0.86 5.98
N PRO A 57 14.00 -1.01 7.28
CA PRO A 57 12.79 -1.70 7.72
C PRO A 57 11.50 -0.89 7.54
N PHE A 58 11.30 -0.28 6.37
CA PHE A 58 10.09 0.46 6.01
C PHE A 58 9.48 -0.04 4.70
N ILE A 59 8.16 0.11 4.60
CA ILE A 59 7.38 -0.20 3.39
C ILE A 59 6.47 0.99 3.13
N ILE A 60 6.44 1.49 1.89
CA ILE A 60 5.39 2.44 1.48
C ILE A 60 4.11 1.66 1.24
N SER A 61 3.10 1.88 2.09
CA SER A 61 1.83 1.16 2.03
C SER A 61 0.94 1.59 0.85
N SER A 62 -0.11 0.82 0.60
CA SER A 62 -1.08 0.99 -0.49
C SER A 62 -1.83 2.33 -0.42
N MET A 63 -1.79 3.09 -1.52
CA MET A 63 -2.46 4.41 -1.60
C MET A 63 -3.37 4.57 -2.83
N THR A 64 -2.84 4.53 -4.05
CA THR A 64 -3.57 5.00 -5.25
C THR A 64 -3.29 4.22 -6.54
N GLY A 65 -3.79 4.73 -7.67
CA GLY A 65 -3.85 4.12 -9.00
C GLY A 65 -5.30 4.07 -9.50
N GLY A 66 -5.56 3.80 -10.76
CA GLY A 66 -6.90 3.75 -11.38
C GLY A 66 -7.38 5.07 -12.03
N GLU A 67 -6.53 6.09 -12.04
CA GLU A 67 -6.71 7.35 -12.78
C GLU A 67 -5.30 7.94 -13.09
N GLU A 68 -5.24 8.95 -13.96
CA GLU A 68 -3.98 9.48 -14.49
C GLU A 68 -3.09 10.08 -13.38
N HIS A 69 -3.65 10.85 -12.45
CA HIS A 69 -2.86 11.40 -11.36
C HIS A 69 -2.33 10.31 -10.42
N GLY A 70 -3.15 9.28 -10.18
CA GLY A 70 -2.74 8.10 -9.41
C GLY A 70 -1.58 7.33 -10.07
N ARG A 71 -1.52 7.28 -11.41
CA ARG A 71 -0.40 6.71 -12.14
C ARG A 71 0.89 7.50 -11.89
N ILE A 72 0.85 8.82 -12.01
CA ILE A 72 2.02 9.68 -11.78
C ILE A 72 2.56 9.48 -10.36
N ILE A 73 1.68 9.40 -9.36
CA ILE A 73 2.06 9.09 -7.98
C ILE A 73 2.76 7.73 -7.90
N ASN A 74 2.16 6.67 -8.46
CA ASN A 74 2.75 5.33 -8.44
C ASN A 74 4.10 5.26 -9.16
N GLU A 75 4.28 5.94 -10.28
CA GLU A 75 5.57 5.99 -10.99
C GLU A 75 6.65 6.69 -10.16
N ASN A 76 6.32 7.80 -9.49
CA ASN A 76 7.26 8.52 -8.64
C ASN A 76 7.63 7.71 -7.39
N LEU A 77 6.66 7.05 -6.76
CA LEU A 77 6.91 6.18 -5.61
C LEU A 77 7.77 4.98 -6.00
N ALA A 78 7.48 4.34 -7.14
CA ALA A 78 8.29 3.21 -7.62
C ALA A 78 9.76 3.61 -7.81
N LYS A 79 10.03 4.76 -8.45
CA LYS A 79 11.40 5.26 -8.64
C LYS A 79 12.09 5.58 -7.31
N ALA A 80 11.38 6.21 -6.38
CA ALA A 80 11.93 6.51 -5.06
C ALA A 80 12.25 5.24 -4.28
N CYS A 81 11.33 4.28 -4.25
CA CYS A 81 11.50 3.00 -3.59
C CYS A 81 12.65 2.18 -4.17
N GLU A 82 12.82 2.18 -5.49
CA GLU A 82 13.98 1.55 -6.15
C GLU A 82 15.30 2.21 -5.72
N ALA A 83 15.36 3.54 -5.75
CA ALA A 83 16.56 4.29 -5.36
C ALA A 83 16.91 4.07 -3.89
N GLU A 84 15.90 3.98 -3.02
CA GLU A 84 16.08 3.81 -1.58
C GLU A 84 16.22 2.34 -1.19
N GLY A 85 15.92 1.36 -2.04
CA GLY A 85 16.01 -0.07 -1.71
C GLY A 85 14.92 -0.57 -0.75
N ILE A 86 13.74 0.07 -0.77
CA ILE A 86 12.58 -0.29 0.07
C ILE A 86 11.37 -0.72 -0.76
N PRO A 87 10.49 -1.59 -0.25
CA PRO A 87 9.28 -2.01 -0.95
C PRO A 87 8.16 -0.98 -0.97
N PHE A 88 7.21 -1.19 -1.88
CA PHE A 88 5.93 -0.48 -1.84
C PHE A 88 4.73 -1.30 -2.29
N GLY A 89 3.54 -0.86 -1.86
CA GLY A 89 2.25 -1.40 -2.28
C GLY A 89 1.51 -0.48 -3.23
N LEU A 90 0.90 -1.05 -4.27
CA LEU A 90 -0.06 -0.38 -5.12
C LEU A 90 -1.36 -0.09 -4.35
N GLY A 91 -2.16 0.87 -4.79
CA GLY A 91 -3.53 1.06 -4.28
C GLY A 91 -4.49 -0.03 -4.77
N SER A 92 -5.71 -0.06 -4.20
CA SER A 92 -6.72 -1.06 -4.54
C SER A 92 -7.00 -1.15 -6.05
N MET A 93 -6.74 -2.34 -6.58
CA MET A 93 -6.89 -2.68 -7.99
C MET A 93 -8.31 -3.15 -8.37
N ARG A 94 -9.29 -3.06 -7.45
CA ARG A 94 -10.71 -3.39 -7.69
C ARG A 94 -11.25 -2.86 -9.02
N ILE A 95 -10.82 -1.65 -9.40
CA ILE A 95 -11.29 -0.96 -10.61
C ILE A 95 -10.94 -1.73 -11.90
N VAL A 96 -9.86 -2.50 -11.91
CA VAL A 96 -9.38 -3.26 -13.07
C VAL A 96 -10.41 -4.30 -13.52
N ASN A 97 -11.12 -4.93 -12.58
CA ASN A 97 -12.14 -5.93 -12.92
C ASN A 97 -13.34 -5.32 -13.67
N ARG A 98 -13.68 -4.06 -13.38
CA ARG A 98 -14.73 -3.33 -14.11
C ARG A 98 -14.20 -2.69 -15.39
N TYR A 99 -12.96 -2.22 -15.37
CA TYR A 99 -12.33 -1.48 -16.46
C TYR A 99 -10.89 -1.95 -16.66
N ALA A 100 -10.70 -2.97 -17.51
CA ALA A 100 -9.37 -3.54 -17.78
C ALA A 100 -8.35 -2.49 -18.27
N VAL A 101 -8.83 -1.45 -18.97
CA VAL A 101 -8.00 -0.32 -19.40
C VAL A 101 -7.29 0.38 -18.25
N ALA A 102 -7.80 0.31 -17.01
CA ALA A 102 -7.18 0.95 -15.85
C ALA A 102 -5.85 0.30 -15.42
N ILE A 103 -5.49 -0.89 -15.92
CA ILE A 103 -4.24 -1.61 -15.58
C ILE A 103 -3.01 -0.73 -15.79
N HIS A 104 -2.99 0.09 -16.86
CA HIS A 104 -1.84 0.94 -17.17
C HIS A 104 -1.47 1.94 -16.05
N THR A 105 -2.41 2.25 -15.15
CA THR A 105 -2.16 3.14 -14.00
C THR A 105 -1.46 2.47 -12.82
N PHE A 106 -1.33 1.15 -12.87
CA PHE A 106 -0.66 0.31 -11.88
C PHE A 106 0.60 -0.38 -12.43
N ASP A 107 0.79 -0.38 -13.76
CA ASP A 107 1.93 -1.00 -14.44
C ASP A 107 3.20 -0.15 -14.30
N VAL A 108 3.78 -0.19 -13.10
CA VAL A 108 4.95 0.61 -12.71
C VAL A 108 6.15 -0.23 -12.26
N LYS A 109 6.04 -1.58 -12.30
CA LYS A 109 7.13 -2.49 -11.87
C LYS A 109 8.45 -2.23 -12.60
N LYS A 110 8.39 -1.83 -13.86
CA LYS A 110 9.57 -1.46 -14.68
C LYS A 110 10.43 -0.35 -14.07
N PHE A 111 9.87 0.47 -13.18
CA PHE A 111 10.59 1.55 -12.49
C PHE A 111 11.21 1.11 -11.16
N CYS A 112 10.92 -0.12 -10.72
CA CYS A 112 11.37 -0.72 -9.46
C CYS A 112 11.68 -2.23 -9.63
N PRO A 113 12.60 -2.59 -10.54
CA PRO A 113 12.89 -3.99 -10.84
C PRO A 113 13.51 -4.75 -9.66
N SER A 114 14.19 -4.07 -8.74
CA SER A 114 15.00 -4.72 -7.70
C SER A 114 14.29 -4.83 -6.36
N VAL A 115 13.32 -3.95 -6.09
CA VAL A 115 12.58 -3.93 -4.81
C VAL A 115 11.19 -4.56 -4.92
N PRO A 116 10.64 -5.13 -3.82
CA PRO A 116 9.35 -5.80 -3.90
C PRO A 116 8.20 -4.81 -4.10
N MET A 117 7.32 -5.14 -5.04
CA MET A 117 6.08 -4.40 -5.30
C MET A 117 4.86 -5.29 -5.01
N PHE A 118 3.96 -4.82 -4.16
CA PHE A 118 2.77 -5.57 -3.76
C PHE A 118 1.52 -5.07 -4.51
N ALA A 119 0.78 -5.97 -5.14
CA ALA A 119 -0.57 -5.70 -5.61
C ALA A 119 -1.51 -5.48 -4.41
N ASN A 120 -2.68 -4.88 -4.62
CA ASN A 120 -3.62 -4.64 -3.52
C ASN A 120 -5.08 -4.86 -3.92
N ILE A 121 -5.82 -5.57 -3.07
CA ILE A 121 -7.26 -5.77 -3.20
C ILE A 121 -7.92 -5.75 -1.82
N GLY A 122 -9.20 -5.37 -1.76
CA GLY A 122 -9.96 -5.44 -0.52
C GLY A 122 -10.52 -6.84 -0.31
N LEU A 123 -10.42 -7.38 0.91
CA LEU A 123 -10.95 -8.72 1.21
C LEU A 123 -12.43 -8.84 0.84
N VAL A 124 -13.19 -7.76 1.07
CA VAL A 124 -14.63 -7.69 0.77
C VAL A 124 -14.94 -8.05 -0.68
N GLN A 125 -14.03 -7.81 -1.62
CA GLN A 125 -14.25 -8.11 -3.04
C GLN A 125 -14.48 -9.60 -3.32
N LEU A 126 -14.09 -10.51 -2.43
CA LEU A 126 -14.40 -11.94 -2.53
C LEU A 126 -15.90 -12.26 -2.41
N ASN A 127 -16.70 -11.32 -1.89
CA ASN A 127 -18.16 -11.37 -1.89
C ASN A 127 -18.80 -10.66 -3.09
N TYR A 128 -18.00 -10.00 -3.93
CA TYR A 128 -18.46 -9.17 -5.06
C TYR A 128 -17.80 -9.57 -6.39
N GLY A 129 -17.55 -10.87 -6.56
CA GLY A 129 -17.15 -11.45 -7.85
C GLY A 129 -15.64 -11.61 -8.07
N PHE A 130 -14.80 -11.36 -7.06
CA PHE A 130 -13.41 -11.80 -7.11
C PHE A 130 -13.25 -13.21 -6.56
N GLY A 131 -12.53 -14.06 -7.29
CA GLY A 131 -12.00 -15.32 -6.78
C GLY A 131 -10.48 -15.38 -6.95
N VAL A 132 -9.92 -16.54 -6.67
CA VAL A 132 -8.48 -16.82 -6.78
C VAL A 132 -7.95 -16.51 -8.18
N LYS A 133 -8.75 -16.76 -9.22
CA LYS A 133 -8.36 -16.50 -10.62
C LYS A 133 -8.18 -15.01 -10.88
N GLU A 134 -9.15 -14.19 -10.47
CA GLU A 134 -9.12 -12.74 -10.67
C GLU A 134 -7.97 -12.12 -9.88
N VAL A 135 -7.75 -12.55 -8.63
CA VAL A 135 -6.63 -12.11 -7.80
C VAL A 135 -5.29 -12.46 -8.44
N ASN A 136 -5.11 -13.69 -8.89
CA ASN A 136 -3.89 -14.12 -9.58
C ASN A 136 -3.65 -13.34 -10.88
N ASN A 137 -4.71 -13.03 -11.62
CA ASN A 137 -4.61 -12.21 -12.82
C ASN A 137 -4.15 -10.78 -12.49
N LEU A 138 -4.69 -10.16 -11.42
CA LEU A 138 -4.24 -8.83 -10.99
C LEU A 138 -2.74 -8.80 -10.69
N ILE A 139 -2.25 -9.77 -9.92
CA ILE A 139 -0.82 -9.87 -9.56
C ILE A 139 0.03 -10.00 -10.83
N LYS A 140 -0.34 -10.90 -11.74
CA LYS A 140 0.38 -11.15 -13.00
C LYS A 140 0.38 -9.92 -13.92
N CYS A 141 -0.74 -9.23 -14.06
CA CYS A 141 -0.88 -8.10 -14.98
C CYS A 141 0.03 -6.91 -14.65
N VAL A 142 0.49 -6.78 -13.41
CA VAL A 142 1.42 -5.73 -12.99
C VAL A 142 2.79 -6.26 -12.59
N ASN A 143 3.04 -7.57 -12.78
CA ASN A 143 4.25 -8.25 -12.32
C ASN A 143 4.57 -7.97 -10.83
N ALA A 144 3.56 -8.02 -9.97
CA ALA A 144 3.75 -7.82 -8.54
C ALA A 144 4.38 -9.06 -7.89
N ASP A 145 5.19 -8.82 -6.86
CA ASP A 145 5.93 -9.82 -6.09
C ASP A 145 5.13 -10.41 -4.94
N GLY A 146 4.00 -9.77 -4.61
CA GLY A 146 3.10 -10.22 -3.57
C GLY A 146 1.76 -9.49 -3.61
N LEU A 147 0.94 -9.75 -2.60
CA LEU A 147 -0.41 -9.22 -2.49
C LEU A 147 -0.68 -8.70 -1.08
N PHE A 148 -1.19 -7.48 -1.01
CA PHE A 148 -1.85 -6.96 0.17
C PHE A 148 -3.37 -7.13 0.04
N ILE A 149 -3.95 -7.75 1.06
CA ILE A 149 -5.39 -7.87 1.22
C ILE A 149 -5.79 -6.92 2.35
N HIS A 150 -6.48 -5.83 2.02
CA HIS A 150 -6.87 -4.85 3.04
C HIS A 150 -8.26 -5.13 3.63
N LEU A 151 -8.42 -4.74 4.89
CA LEU A 151 -9.68 -4.77 5.63
C LEU A 151 -10.10 -3.34 5.95
N ASN A 152 -11.25 -2.93 5.43
CA ASN A 152 -11.71 -1.54 5.51
C ASN A 152 -13.21 -1.44 5.82
N HIS A 153 -13.76 -2.38 6.59
CA HIS A 153 -15.18 -2.46 6.95
C HIS A 153 -15.82 -1.13 7.37
N THR A 154 -15.18 -0.37 8.28
CA THR A 154 -15.68 0.94 8.71
C THR A 154 -15.72 1.94 7.56
N GLN A 155 -14.68 1.97 6.72
CA GLN A 155 -14.61 2.85 5.57
C GLN A 155 -15.75 2.53 4.58
N GLU A 156 -15.96 1.25 4.26
CA GLU A 156 -17.05 0.83 3.36
C GLU A 156 -18.42 1.17 3.97
N ALA A 157 -18.63 0.97 5.27
CA ALA A 157 -19.89 1.30 5.94
C ALA A 157 -20.22 2.80 5.95
N CYS A 158 -19.21 3.67 6.00
CA CYS A 158 -19.39 5.12 5.96
C CYS A 158 -19.46 5.69 4.53
N GLN A 159 -19.06 4.92 3.52
CA GLN A 159 -19.04 5.38 2.13
C GLN A 159 -20.41 5.11 1.47
N PRO A 160 -21.03 6.09 0.77
CA PRO A 160 -22.36 5.91 0.17
C PRO A 160 -22.47 4.69 -0.76
N GLU A 161 -21.40 4.37 -1.49
CA GLU A 161 -21.30 3.27 -2.44
C GLU A 161 -20.40 2.12 -1.96
N GLY A 162 -20.23 1.99 -0.64
CA GLY A 162 -19.37 0.96 -0.06
C GLY A 162 -19.91 -0.46 -0.19
N ASP A 163 -19.00 -1.41 -0.38
CA ASP A 163 -19.31 -2.84 -0.33
C ASP A 163 -19.27 -3.28 1.13
N THR A 164 -20.42 -3.63 1.72
CA THR A 164 -20.55 -3.87 3.17
C THR A 164 -20.73 -5.33 3.57
N ASN A 165 -20.82 -6.25 2.60
CA ASN A 165 -20.93 -7.68 2.90
C ASN A 165 -19.55 -8.28 3.25
N PHE A 166 -19.23 -8.31 4.54
CA PHE A 166 -18.03 -8.97 5.08
C PHE A 166 -18.27 -10.39 5.60
N GLU A 167 -19.42 -10.99 5.31
CA GLU A 167 -19.77 -12.32 5.82
C GLU A 167 -18.89 -13.42 5.21
N SER A 168 -18.52 -14.41 6.03
CA SER A 168 -17.87 -15.66 5.63
C SER A 168 -16.60 -15.52 4.78
N LEU A 169 -15.88 -14.40 4.89
CA LEU A 169 -14.68 -14.14 4.09
C LEU A 169 -13.46 -14.99 4.49
N LEU A 170 -13.38 -15.44 5.75
CA LEU A 170 -12.22 -16.20 6.25
C LEU A 170 -12.08 -17.59 5.60
N HIS A 171 -13.20 -18.17 5.16
CA HIS A 171 -13.23 -19.51 4.56
C HIS A 171 -13.02 -19.50 3.04
N LYS A 172 -12.86 -18.32 2.43
CA LYS A 172 -12.68 -18.13 0.98
C LYS A 172 -11.22 -17.99 0.61
#